data_AF-A0A2S6RGJ5-F1
#
_entry.id   AF-A0A2S6RGJ5-F1
#
_cell.length_a   1.000
_cell.length_b   1.000
_cell.length_c   1.000
_cell.angle_alpha   90.00
_cell.angle_beta   90.00
_cell.angle_gamma   90.00
#
_symmetry.space_group_name_H-M   'P 1'
#
loop_
_entity.id
_entity.type
_entity.pdbx_description
1 polymer ?
#
loop_
_entity_poly.entity_id
_entity_poly.type
_entity_poly.pdbx_seq_one_letter_code
_entity_poly.pdbx_strand_id
1 'polypeptide(L)'
;MIKFSKLLVQLIYCSSNNEKVKIIINYLNKADIQEAGFAIAALTNNLKFKNVKNKTVKEIINKKIDKTLFDLSYDYTGDLADTISLIWDKTKSNSASSKSIVDVVKQLNSNNTDLEKYITDFLDSNYVDVRWAFIKLLLGGFRVGVSANLIKKTLAVYGNKNKDDIEKI
;
A
#
# COMPACT_ATOMS: atom_id res chain seq x y z
N MET A 1 4.69 2.05 7.39
CA MET A 1 4.39 0.89 6.54
C MET A 1 3.86 -0.29 7.32
N ILE A 2 4.39 -0.66 8.48
CA ILE A 2 3.82 -1.76 9.28
C ILE A 2 2.33 -1.52 9.63
N LYS A 3 1.98 -0.34 10.15
CA LYS A 3 0.58 0.02 10.47
C LYS A 3 -0.33 -0.06 9.22
N PHE A 4 0.13 0.53 8.11
CA PHE A 4 -0.61 0.56 6.86
C PHE A 4 -0.76 -0.84 6.22
N SER A 5 0.29 -1.66 6.27
CA SER A 5 0.25 -3.05 5.83
C SER A 5 -0.79 -3.85 6.63
N LYS A 6 -0.78 -3.73 7.96
CA LYS A 6 -1.81 -4.35 8.82
C LYS A 6 -3.22 -3.91 8.47
N LEU A 7 -3.43 -2.62 8.18
CA LEU A 7 -4.72 -2.12 7.71
C LEU A 7 -5.17 -2.85 6.44
N LEU A 8 -4.33 -2.93 5.41
CA LEU A 8 -4.69 -3.56 4.15
C LEU A 8 -4.94 -5.07 4.30
N VAL A 9 -4.11 -5.76 5.10
CA VAL A 9 -4.30 -7.19 5.42
C VAL A 9 -5.62 -7.41 6.16
N GLN A 10 -5.98 -6.57 7.12
CA GLN A 10 -7.28 -6.67 7.79
C GLN A 10 -8.44 -6.44 6.81
N LEU A 11 -8.29 -5.52 5.87
CA LEU A 11 -9.33 -5.21 4.89
C LEU A 11 -9.53 -6.32 3.85
N ILE A 12 -8.46 -7.00 3.40
CA ILE A 12 -8.57 -8.05 2.38
C ILE A 12 -9.31 -9.29 2.92
N TYR A 13 -9.11 -9.62 4.20
CA TYR A 13 -9.79 -10.75 4.85
C TYR A 13 -11.17 -10.38 5.43
N CYS A 14 -11.63 -9.14 5.25
CA CYS A 14 -12.92 -8.69 5.76
C CYS A 14 -13.97 -8.61 4.65
N SER A 15 -15.10 -9.31 4.81
CA SER A 15 -16.22 -9.25 3.86
C SER A 15 -17.27 -8.18 4.22
N SER A 16 -17.48 -7.92 5.52
CA SER A 16 -18.51 -6.99 6.00
C SER A 16 -18.11 -5.52 5.84
N ASN A 17 -18.95 -4.73 5.18
CA ASN A 17 -18.75 -3.28 5.05
C ASN A 17 -18.71 -2.58 6.42
N ASN A 18 -19.53 -3.02 7.38
CA ASN A 18 -19.55 -2.42 8.72
C ASN A 18 -18.26 -2.71 9.48
N GLU A 19 -17.69 -3.91 9.33
CA GLU A 19 -16.39 -4.24 9.91
C GLU A 19 -15.24 -3.48 9.23
N LYS A 20 -15.29 -3.29 7.90
CA LYS A 20 -14.31 -2.42 7.20
C LYS A 20 -14.33 -1.00 7.73
N VAL A 21 -15.50 -0.43 8.00
CA VAL A 21 -15.63 0.91 8.62
C VAL A 21 -14.92 0.92 9.97
N LYS A 22 -15.15 -0.07 10.83
CA LYS A 22 -14.48 -0.17 12.15
C LYS A 22 -12.96 -0.31 12.01
N ILE A 23 -12.48 -1.15 11.10
CA ILE A 23 -11.06 -1.35 10.83
C ILE A 23 -10.40 -0.03 10.42
N ILE A 24 -11.02 0.71 9.49
CA ILE A 24 -10.50 1.99 9.02
C ILE A 24 -10.52 3.03 10.15
N ILE A 25 -11.61 3.15 10.92
CA ILE A 25 -11.68 4.08 12.08
C ILE A 25 -10.59 3.76 13.11
N ASN A 26 -10.38 2.49 13.44
CA ASN A 26 -9.33 2.07 14.37
C ASN A 26 -7.93 2.41 13.86
N TYR A 27 -7.70 2.38 12.54
CA TYR A 27 -6.47 2.87 11.94
C TYR A 27 -6.35 4.40 12.06
N LEU A 28 -7.40 5.14 11.70
CA LEU A 28 -7.43 6.61 11.77
C LEU A 28 -7.17 7.14 13.18
N ASN A 29 -7.74 6.50 14.21
CA ASN A 29 -7.50 6.87 15.62
C ASN A 29 -6.04 6.70 16.07
N LYS A 30 -5.24 5.87 15.38
CA LYS A 30 -3.84 5.56 15.74
C LYS A 30 -2.82 6.22 14.81
N ALA A 31 -3.29 6.85 13.75
CA ALA A 31 -2.50 7.55 12.76
C ALA A 31 -2.47 9.05 13.10
N ASP A 32 -1.35 9.71 12.84
CA ASP A 32 -1.37 11.16 12.76
C ASP A 32 -2.14 11.63 11.51
N ILE A 33 -2.44 12.93 11.42
CA ILE A 33 -3.25 13.49 10.34
C ILE A 33 -2.62 13.29 8.94
N GLN A 34 -1.28 13.28 8.83
CA GLN A 34 -0.60 13.08 7.55
C GLN A 34 -0.62 11.61 7.13
N GLU A 35 -0.36 10.69 8.07
CA GLU A 35 -0.46 9.25 7.86
C GLU A 35 -1.89 8.86 7.46
N ALA A 36 -2.90 9.39 8.17
CA ALA A 36 -4.31 9.19 7.85
C ALA A 36 -4.65 9.70 6.44
N GLY A 37 -4.23 10.92 6.09
CA GLY A 37 -4.47 11.51 4.77
C GLY A 37 -3.90 10.67 3.63
N PHE A 38 -2.65 10.22 3.74
CA PHE A 38 -2.04 9.36 2.71
C PHE A 38 -2.68 7.98 2.64
N ALA A 39 -3.05 7.36 3.77
CA ALA A 39 -3.73 6.08 3.76
C ALA A 39 -5.10 6.17 3.06
N ILE A 40 -5.86 7.23 3.31
CA ILE A 40 -7.15 7.48 2.65
C ILE A 40 -6.94 7.76 1.16
N ALA A 41 -5.96 8.58 0.79
CA ALA A 41 -5.62 8.83 -0.62
C ALA A 41 -5.22 7.53 -1.34
N ALA A 42 -4.47 6.65 -0.69
CA ALA A 42 -4.09 5.34 -1.22
C ALA A 42 -5.32 4.43 -1.40
N LEU A 43 -6.16 4.28 -0.37
CA LEU A 43 -7.37 3.43 -0.41
C LEU A 43 -8.39 3.91 -1.46
N THR A 44 -8.41 5.21 -1.75
CA THR A 44 -9.27 5.81 -2.80
C THR A 44 -8.60 5.85 -4.18
N ASN A 45 -7.40 5.29 -4.33
CA ASN A 45 -6.62 5.28 -5.56
C ASN A 45 -6.31 6.70 -6.12
N ASN A 46 -6.26 7.69 -5.22
CA ASN A 46 -5.96 9.09 -5.52
C ASN A 46 -4.51 9.48 -5.21
N LEU A 47 -3.72 8.56 -4.64
CA LEU A 47 -2.30 8.77 -4.44
C LEU A 47 -1.53 8.46 -5.73
N LYS A 48 -0.81 9.45 -6.26
CA LYS A 48 0.04 9.32 -7.45
C LYS A 48 1.43 9.87 -7.15
N PHE A 49 2.45 9.23 -7.70
CA PHE A 49 3.83 9.67 -7.60
C PHE A 49 4.32 10.15 -8.96
N LYS A 50 4.86 11.37 -9.00
CA LYS A 50 5.35 11.97 -10.25
C LYS A 50 6.50 11.14 -10.87
N ASN A 51 7.37 10.63 -10.01
CA ASN A 51 8.62 9.99 -10.41
C ASN A 51 8.50 8.46 -10.50
N VAL A 52 7.41 7.86 -9.99
CA VAL A 52 7.21 6.41 -10.01
C VAL A 52 6.20 6.05 -11.10
N LYS A 53 6.69 5.39 -12.16
CA LYS A 53 5.84 4.83 -13.23
C LYS A 53 5.79 3.32 -13.11
N ASN A 54 4.63 2.72 -13.42
CA ASN A 54 4.46 1.25 -13.40
C ASN A 54 5.52 0.51 -14.22
N LYS A 55 5.91 1.06 -15.39
CA LYS A 55 6.96 0.49 -16.24
C LYS A 55 8.31 0.42 -15.50
N THR A 56 8.71 1.52 -14.88
CA THR A 56 9.98 1.61 -14.12
C THR A 56 10.03 0.63 -12.95
N VAL A 57 8.93 0.50 -12.19
CA VAL A 57 8.86 -0.46 -11.09
C VAL A 57 9.03 -1.90 -11.60
N LYS A 58 8.35 -2.25 -12.70
CA LYS A 58 8.48 -3.58 -13.32
C LYS A 58 9.91 -3.84 -13.83
N GLU A 59 10.55 -2.84 -14.44
CA GLU A 59 11.94 -2.95 -14.90
C GLU A 59 12.92 -3.22 -13.74
N ILE A 60 12.76 -2.51 -12.61
CA ILE A 60 13.57 -2.72 -11.40
C ILE A 60 13.43 -4.15 -10.88
N ILE A 61 12.19 -4.65 -10.84
CA ILE A 61 11.87 -5.98 -10.32
C ILE A 61 12.44 -7.08 -11.23
N ASN A 62 12.31 -6.92 -12.55
CA ASN A 62 12.83 -7.87 -13.54
C ASN A 62 14.36 -7.93 -13.57
N LYS A 63 15.08 -6.93 -13.04
CA LYS A 63 16.54 -7.00 -12.87
C LYS A 63 16.96 -7.91 -11.71
N LYS A 64 16.06 -8.17 -10.75
CA LYS A 64 16.34 -8.91 -9.51
C LYS A 64 15.82 -10.33 -9.53
N ILE A 65 14.77 -10.57 -10.32
CA ILE A 65 14.09 -11.86 -10.40
C ILE A 65 14.25 -12.41 -11.80
N ASP A 66 14.61 -13.68 -11.91
CA ASP A 66 14.59 -14.40 -13.17
C ASP A 66 13.21 -14.32 -13.84
N LYS A 67 13.18 -14.05 -15.14
CA LYS A 67 11.94 -13.84 -15.90
C LYS A 67 11.04 -15.08 -15.87
N THR A 68 11.60 -16.28 -16.04
CA THR A 68 10.82 -17.52 -16.08
C THR A 68 10.18 -17.79 -14.72
N LEU A 69 10.95 -17.61 -13.65
CA LEU A 69 10.43 -17.77 -12.29
C LEU A 69 9.34 -16.74 -11.98
N PHE A 70 9.52 -15.48 -12.43
CA PHE A 70 8.51 -14.44 -12.28
C PHE A 70 7.21 -14.80 -13.01
N ASP A 71 7.29 -15.21 -14.28
CA ASP A 71 6.13 -15.53 -15.11
C ASP A 71 5.34 -16.70 -14.50
N LEU A 72 6.01 -17.79 -14.12
CA LEU A 72 5.37 -18.94 -13.46
C LEU A 72 4.70 -18.56 -12.14
N SER A 73 5.34 -17.68 -11.36
CA SER A 73 4.78 -17.22 -10.09
C SER A 73 3.59 -16.29 -10.30
N TYR A 74 3.65 -15.43 -11.32
CA TYR A 74 2.56 -14.52 -11.67
C TYR A 74 1.34 -15.28 -12.19
N ASP A 75 1.54 -16.30 -13.03
CA ASP A 75 0.47 -17.17 -13.52
C ASP A 75 -0.25 -17.87 -12.36
N TYR A 76 0.47 -18.21 -11.29
CA TYR A 76 -0.12 -18.81 -10.09
C TYR A 76 -0.88 -17.81 -9.21
N THR A 77 -0.32 -16.61 -8.94
CA THR A 77 -0.92 -15.66 -7.99
C THR A 77 -1.94 -14.72 -8.61
N GLY A 78 -1.83 -14.40 -9.90
CA GLY A 78 -2.72 -13.48 -10.62
C GLY A 78 -2.59 -11.99 -10.25
N ASP A 79 -1.82 -11.65 -9.21
CA ASP A 79 -1.58 -10.28 -8.77
C ASP A 79 -0.09 -9.99 -8.59
N LEU A 80 0.36 -8.85 -9.14
CA LEU A 80 1.77 -8.45 -9.11
C LEU A 80 2.29 -8.28 -7.68
N ALA A 81 1.52 -7.67 -6.78
CA ALA A 81 1.99 -7.45 -5.42
C ALA A 81 2.16 -8.77 -4.68
N ASP A 82 1.25 -9.73 -4.89
CA ASP A 82 1.38 -11.08 -4.35
C ASP A 82 2.60 -11.79 -4.94
N THR A 83 2.78 -11.77 -6.26
CA THR A 83 3.96 -12.38 -6.91
C THR A 83 5.25 -11.83 -6.33
N ILE A 84 5.40 -10.50 -6.36
CA ILE A 84 6.63 -9.81 -5.96
C ILE A 84 6.91 -10.03 -4.47
N SER A 85 5.90 -9.88 -3.61
CA SER A 85 6.11 -10.01 -2.16
C SER A 85 6.51 -11.42 -1.72
N LEU A 86 5.99 -12.45 -2.39
CA LEU A 86 6.22 -13.86 -2.06
C LEU A 86 7.54 -14.40 -2.61
N ILE A 87 7.86 -14.05 -3.86
CA ILE A 87 9.08 -14.51 -4.55
C ILE A 87 10.34 -13.79 -4.06
N TRP A 88 10.20 -12.58 -3.50
CA TRP A 88 11.35 -11.79 -3.09
C TRP A 88 12.12 -12.49 -1.98
N ASP A 89 13.44 -12.54 -2.15
CA ASP A 89 14.33 -13.31 -1.29
C ASP A 89 14.08 -13.00 0.20
N LYS A 90 13.84 -14.06 0.98
CA LYS A 90 13.53 -13.99 2.41
C LYS A 90 14.79 -13.94 3.26
N THR A 91 15.95 -14.35 2.72
CA THR A 91 17.20 -14.51 3.48
C THR A 91 17.81 -13.18 3.94
N LYS A 92 17.39 -12.04 3.38
CA LYS A 92 17.90 -10.70 3.72
C LYS A 92 17.09 -9.95 4.78
N SER A 93 15.96 -10.48 5.22
CA SER A 93 15.06 -9.78 6.14
C SER A 93 15.49 -9.95 7.61
N ASN A 94 16.36 -9.07 8.12
CA ASN A 94 16.76 -9.08 9.54
C ASN A 94 15.86 -8.25 10.47
N SER A 95 15.00 -7.37 9.94
CA SER A 95 13.90 -6.70 10.65
C SER A 95 13.07 -5.88 9.67
N ALA A 96 11.78 -5.65 9.96
CA ALA A 96 10.97 -4.73 9.16
C ALA A 96 11.36 -3.28 9.44
N SER A 97 11.53 -2.49 8.38
CA SER A 97 11.82 -1.06 8.51
C SER A 97 10.74 -0.33 9.32
N SER A 98 11.16 0.60 10.18
CA SER A 98 10.26 1.44 10.98
C SER A 98 9.57 2.56 10.16
N LYS A 99 9.86 2.66 8.85
CA LYS A 99 9.37 3.73 7.97
C LYS A 99 7.84 3.78 7.98
N SER A 100 7.26 4.95 8.20
CA SER A 100 5.82 5.23 8.07
C SER A 100 5.39 5.30 6.60
N ILE A 101 4.09 5.37 6.32
CA ILE A 101 3.63 5.67 4.94
C ILE A 101 4.05 7.08 4.51
N VAL A 102 4.10 8.03 5.45
CA VAL A 102 4.52 9.42 5.21
C VAL A 102 5.97 9.45 4.71
N ASP A 103 6.87 8.72 5.37
CA ASP A 103 8.29 8.65 5.00
C ASP A 103 8.48 8.09 3.59
N VAL A 104 7.72 7.02 3.28
CA VAL A 104 7.74 6.41 1.94
C VAL A 104 7.24 7.39 0.89
N VAL A 105 6.11 8.05 1.13
CA VAL A 105 5.53 9.01 0.19
C VAL A 105 6.47 10.20 -0.05
N LYS A 106 7.09 10.73 1.02
CA LYS A 106 8.08 11.80 0.92
C LYS A 106 9.28 11.37 0.09
N GLN A 107 9.82 10.18 0.32
CA GLN A 107 10.96 9.67 -0.43
C GLN A 107 10.62 9.49 -1.91
N LEU A 108 9.47 8.88 -2.23
CA LEU A 108 9.07 8.63 -3.63
C LEU A 108 8.76 9.91 -4.42
N ASN A 109 8.39 11.00 -3.75
CA ASN A 109 8.16 12.30 -4.36
C ASN A 109 9.43 13.17 -4.47
N SER A 110 10.53 12.80 -3.81
CA SER A 110 11.79 13.51 -3.92
C SER A 110 12.42 13.30 -5.31
N ASN A 111 12.97 14.37 -5.88
CA ASN A 111 13.68 14.31 -7.17
C ASN A 111 15.07 13.67 -7.07
N ASN A 112 15.63 13.58 -5.85
CA ASN A 112 16.97 13.05 -5.61
C ASN A 112 16.96 11.56 -5.20
N THR A 113 15.81 10.90 -5.28
CA THR A 113 15.69 9.49 -4.91
C THR A 113 16.22 8.61 -6.03
N ASP A 114 17.24 7.82 -5.72
CA ASP A 114 17.57 6.62 -6.50
C ASP A 114 16.46 5.58 -6.29
N LEU A 115 15.52 5.55 -7.24
CA LEU A 115 14.33 4.69 -7.15
C LEU A 115 14.67 3.20 -7.17
N GLU A 116 15.65 2.80 -7.97
CA GLU A 116 16.05 1.39 -8.08
C GLU A 116 16.62 0.88 -6.77
N LYS A 117 17.56 1.65 -6.19
CA LYS A 117 18.12 1.33 -4.88
C LYS A 117 17.06 1.38 -3.80
N TYR A 118 16.24 2.42 -3.75
CA TYR A 118 15.23 2.58 -2.69
C TYR A 118 14.19 1.45 -2.69
N ILE A 119 13.66 1.08 -3.86
CA ILE A 119 12.69 -0.02 -3.98
C ILE A 119 13.34 -1.35 -3.59
N THR A 120 14.54 -1.62 -4.08
CA THR A 120 15.28 -2.86 -3.76
C THR A 120 15.55 -2.97 -2.26
N ASP A 121 16.13 -1.93 -1.65
CA ASP A 121 16.49 -1.91 -0.23
C ASP A 121 15.23 -2.03 0.65
N PHE A 122 14.13 -1.39 0.23
CA PHE A 122 12.85 -1.51 0.92
C PHE A 122 12.34 -2.95 0.88
N LEU A 123 12.39 -3.61 -0.28
CA LEU A 123 11.93 -5.01 -0.40
C LEU A 123 12.86 -5.96 0.38
N ASP A 124 14.19 -5.78 0.30
CA ASP A 124 15.16 -6.60 1.03
C ASP A 124 14.95 -6.52 2.55
N SER A 125 14.58 -5.35 3.08
CA SER A 125 14.50 -5.06 4.52
C SER A 125 13.08 -5.12 5.13
N ASN A 126 12.15 -5.86 4.53
CA ASN A 126 10.77 -5.93 5.04
C ASN A 126 10.14 -7.30 4.86
N TYR A 127 9.16 -7.62 5.71
CA TYR A 127 8.36 -8.86 5.62
C TYR A 127 7.39 -8.83 4.42
N VAL A 128 6.89 -10.00 4.04
CA VAL A 128 5.98 -10.23 2.91
C VAL A 128 4.80 -9.24 2.90
N ASP A 129 4.05 -9.11 4.00
CA ASP A 129 2.89 -8.22 4.06
C ASP A 129 3.24 -6.74 3.85
N VAL A 130 4.44 -6.34 4.29
CA VAL A 130 4.93 -4.96 4.15
C VAL A 130 5.42 -4.71 2.72
N ARG A 131 6.10 -5.69 2.11
CA ARG A 131 6.47 -5.67 0.68
C ARG A 131 5.21 -5.57 -0.18
N TRP A 132 4.22 -6.40 0.11
CA TRP A 132 2.94 -6.42 -0.60
C TRP A 132 2.25 -5.04 -0.54
N ALA A 133 2.10 -4.49 0.67
CA ALA A 133 1.50 -3.17 0.87
C ALA A 133 2.28 -2.05 0.16
N PHE A 134 3.61 -2.15 0.13
CA PHE A 134 4.46 -1.21 -0.60
C PHE A 134 4.25 -1.30 -2.11
N ILE A 135 4.24 -2.51 -2.69
CA ILE A 135 3.96 -2.67 -4.13
C ILE A 135 2.55 -2.18 -4.49
N LYS A 136 1.54 -2.46 -3.66
CA LYS A 136 0.19 -1.88 -3.85
C LYS A 136 0.19 -0.36 -3.77
N LEU A 137 1.00 0.24 -2.90
CA LEU A 137 1.16 1.69 -2.84
C LEU A 137 1.75 2.25 -4.14
N LEU A 138 2.79 1.60 -4.68
CA LEU A 138 3.45 2.05 -5.91
C LEU A 138 2.56 1.90 -7.16
N LEU A 139 1.84 0.78 -7.26
CA LEU A 139 1.13 0.38 -8.49
C LEU A 139 -0.38 0.62 -8.43
N GLY A 140 -0.92 0.93 -7.25
CA GLY A 140 -2.36 1.01 -6.99
C GLY A 140 -3.04 -0.36 -7.00
N GLY A 141 -4.33 -0.38 -7.34
CA GLY A 141 -5.06 -1.65 -7.52
C GLY A 141 -5.15 -2.50 -6.25
N PHE A 142 -5.41 -1.85 -5.10
CA PHE A 142 -5.47 -2.50 -3.79
C PHE A 142 -6.45 -3.68 -3.74
N ARG A 143 -7.61 -3.55 -4.39
CA ARG A 143 -8.69 -4.58 -4.42
C ARG A 143 -9.09 -5.13 -3.04
N VAL A 144 -8.94 -4.32 -1.98
CA VAL A 144 -9.34 -4.68 -0.61
C VAL A 144 -10.84 -4.47 -0.32
N GLY A 145 -11.65 -4.32 -1.38
CA GLY A 145 -13.09 -4.08 -1.30
C GLY A 145 -13.47 -2.84 -0.49
N VAL A 146 -12.69 -1.76 -0.63
CA VAL A 146 -12.99 -0.44 -0.07
C VAL A 146 -13.30 0.50 -1.23
N SER A 147 -14.55 0.96 -1.31
CA SER A 147 -14.98 1.92 -2.32
C SER A 147 -14.84 3.36 -1.81
N ALA A 148 -14.83 4.33 -2.73
CA ALA A 148 -14.85 5.75 -2.36
C ALA A 148 -16.07 6.10 -1.48
N ASN A 149 -17.25 5.54 -1.77
CA ASN A 149 -18.45 5.75 -0.97
C ASN A 149 -18.32 5.14 0.45
N LEU A 150 -17.64 3.99 0.59
CA LEU A 150 -17.36 3.42 1.91
C LEU A 150 -16.43 4.33 2.71
N ILE A 151 -15.39 4.89 2.09
CA ILE A 151 -14.51 5.88 2.72
C ILE A 151 -15.29 7.11 3.17
N LYS A 152 -16.15 7.68 2.32
CA LYS A 152 -17.00 8.83 2.69
C LYS A 152 -17.87 8.51 3.91
N LYS A 153 -18.54 7.35 3.92
CA LYS A 153 -19.31 6.88 5.07
C LYS A 153 -18.44 6.76 6.33
N THR A 154 -17.25 6.20 6.20
CA THR A 154 -16.31 6.08 7.31
C THR A 154 -15.91 7.44 7.87
N LEU A 155 -15.61 8.42 7.01
CA LEU A 155 -15.23 9.77 7.43
C LEU A 155 -16.39 10.51 8.10
N ALA A 156 -17.64 10.29 7.67
CA ALA A 156 -18.83 10.85 8.34
C ALA A 156 -18.97 10.32 9.76
N VAL A 157 -18.85 8.99 9.92
CA VAL A 157 -18.88 8.35 11.24
C VAL A 157 -17.70 8.81 12.11
N TYR A 158 -16.49 8.88 11.55
CA TYR A 158 -15.28 9.29 12.25
C TYR A 158 -15.34 10.75 12.73
N GLY A 159 -15.79 11.66 11.87
CA GLY A 159 -15.89 13.09 12.16
C GLY A 159 -17.15 13.49 12.93
N ASN A 160 -18.06 12.55 13.20
CA ASN A 160 -19.41 12.80 13.70
C ASN A 160 -20.14 13.89 12.88
N LYS A 161 -20.10 13.76 11.56
CA LYS A 161 -20.69 14.69 10.58
C LYS A 161 -21.76 13.99 9.75
N ASN A 162 -22.70 14.76 9.19
CA ASN A 162 -23.66 14.18 8.26
C ASN A 162 -22.94 13.79 6.96
N LYS A 163 -23.39 12.72 6.30
CA LYS A 163 -22.76 12.21 5.08
C LYS A 163 -22.80 13.26 3.95
N ASP A 164 -23.88 14.04 3.89
CA ASP A 164 -24.08 15.07 2.88
C ASP A 164 -23.07 16.23 3.01
N ASP A 165 -22.53 16.46 4.21
CA ASP A 165 -21.48 17.46 4.45
C ASP A 165 -20.12 17.04 3.85
N ILE A 166 -19.96 15.75 3.50
CA ILE A 166 -18.73 15.18 2.94
C ILE A 166 -18.75 15.18 1.39
N GLU A 167 -19.89 15.47 0.76
CA GLU A 167 -20.00 15.43 -0.71
C GLU A 167 -19.25 16.55 -1.45
N LYS A 168 -18.74 17.56 -0.73
CA LYS A 168 -18.09 18.75 -1.31
C LYS A 168 -16.55 18.70 -1.39
N ILE A 169 -15.92 17.55 -1.14
CA ILE A 169 -14.44 17.39 -1.18
C ILE A 169 -14.02 16.46 -2.32
#